data_AF-A0A927M684-F1
#
_entry.id   AF-A0A927M684-F1
#
_cell.length_a   1.000
_cell.length_b   1.000
_cell.length_c   1.000
_cell.angle_alpha   90.00
_cell.angle_beta   90.00
_cell.angle_gamma   90.00
#
_symmetry.space_group_name_H-M   'P 1'
#
loop_
_entity.id
_entity.type
_entity.pdbx_description
1 polymer ?
#
loop_
_entity_poly.entity_id
_entity_poly.type
_entity_poly.pdbx_seq_one_letter_code
_entity_poly.pdbx_strand_id
1 'polypeptide(L)' 'MDRHTDEPTAADLAAIEAEWPLIEAELSLLDAEIRALYTDGGPSPLDRRRIRRAEQGVMRTAATVGSPVTSTRLAA' A
#
# COMPACT_ATOMS: atom_id res chain seq x y z
N MET A 1 33.47 15.24 8.21
CA MET A 1 32.02 14.96 8.26
C MET A 1 31.77 13.75 7.38
N ASP A 2 32.21 12.58 7.83
CA ASP A 2 31.84 11.32 7.17
C ASP A 2 30.41 11.01 7.59
N ARG A 3 29.51 10.88 6.61
CA ARG A 3 28.06 11.00 6.86
C ARG A 3 27.25 9.77 6.43
N HIS A 4 27.87 8.64 6.11
CA HIS A 4 27.15 7.43 5.64
C HIS A 4 27.61 6.16 6.37
N THR A 5 27.43 6.10 7.69
CA THR A 5 27.66 4.86 8.47
C THR A 5 26.40 4.05 8.76
N ASP A 6 25.23 4.46 8.26
CA ASP A 6 23.94 3.77 8.42
C ASP A 6 23.35 3.37 7.06
N GLU A 7 24.12 2.64 6.24
CA GLU A 7 23.54 2.02 5.06
C GLU A 7 22.60 0.87 5.49
N PRO A 8 21.41 0.73 4.88
CA PRO A 8 20.51 -0.38 5.20
C PRO A 8 21.19 -1.73 5.01
N THR A 9 20.99 -2.63 5.96
CA THR A 9 21.42 -4.01 5.81
C THR A 9 20.59 -4.71 4.73
N ALA A 10 21.07 -5.85 4.23
CA ALA A 10 20.29 -6.68 3.32
C ALA A 10 18.94 -7.12 3.93
N ALA A 11 18.87 -7.29 5.25
CA ALA A 11 17.64 -7.59 5.97
C ALA A 11 16.67 -6.40 5.99
N ASP A 12 17.19 -5.17 6.17
CA ASP A 12 16.38 -3.95 6.10
C ASP A 12 15.79 -3.77 4.69
N LEU A 13 16.59 -4.00 3.65
CA LEU A 13 16.11 -3.92 2.26
C LEU A 13 15.08 -5.01 1.95
N ALA A 14 15.29 -6.23 2.44
CA ALA A 14 14.33 -7.32 2.28
C ALA A 14 13.00 -7.02 2.99
N ALA A 15 13.03 -6.32 4.13
CA ALA A 15 11.82 -5.89 4.82
C ALA A 15 11.02 -4.88 3.98
N ILE A 16 11.68 -3.91 3.35
CA ILE A 16 11.04 -2.95 2.43
C ILE A 16 10.40 -3.68 1.24
N GLU A 17 11.13 -4.61 0.61
CA GLU A 17 10.60 -5.39 -0.51
C GLU A 17 9.38 -6.24 -0.10
N ALA A 18 9.32 -6.70 1.15
CA ALA A 18 8.17 -7.45 1.66
C ALA A 18 6.90 -6.58 1.81
N GLU A 19 7.02 -5.26 1.87
CA GLU A 19 5.89 -4.32 1.94
C GLU A 19 5.25 -4.05 0.57
N TRP A 20 5.99 -4.27 -0.53
CA TRP A 20 5.53 -3.92 -1.87
C TRP A 20 4.14 -4.45 -2.25
N PRO A 21 3.82 -5.73 -1.98
CA PRO A 21 2.51 -6.28 -2.33
C PRO A 21 1.35 -5.51 -1.68
N LEU A 22 1.53 -5.03 -0.43
CA LEU A 22 0.49 -4.27 0.25
C LEU A 22 0.31 -2.90 -0.39
N ILE A 23 1.43 -2.21 -0.69
CA ILE A 23 1.38 -0.92 -1.37
C ILE A 23 0.75 -1.04 -2.76
N GLU A 24 1.04 -2.10 -3.53
CA GLU A 24 0.41 -2.35 -4.83
C GLU A 24 -1.12 -2.55 -4.70
N ALA A 25 -1.57 -3.25 -3.66
CA ALA A 25 -3.00 -3.41 -3.37
C ALA A 25 -3.67 -2.08 -2.99
N GLU A 26 -3.00 -1.24 -2.22
CA GLU A 26 -3.47 0.11 -1.84
C GLU A 26 -3.53 1.05 -3.06
N LEU A 27 -2.52 1.01 -3.93
CA LEU A 27 -2.53 1.75 -5.20
C LEU A 27 -3.69 1.31 -6.10
N SER A 28 -3.97 0.01 -6.15
CA SER A 28 -5.12 -0.52 -6.90
C SER A 28 -6.47 -0.03 -6.35
N LEU A 29 -6.58 0.18 -5.03
CA LEU A 29 -7.75 0.80 -4.41
C LEU A 29 -7.84 2.28 -4.78
N LEU A 30 -6.75 3.02 -4.62
CA LEU A 30 -6.67 4.44 -4.97
C LEU A 30 -7.06 4.67 -6.45
N ASP A 31 -6.57 3.84 -7.37
CA ASP A 31 -6.94 3.91 -8.79
C ASP A 31 -8.45 3.67 -9.02
N ALA A 32 -9.06 2.75 -8.28
CA ALA A 32 -10.49 2.50 -8.36
C ALA A 32 -11.33 3.68 -7.82
N GLU A 33 -10.87 4.32 -6.75
CA GLU A 33 -11.49 5.51 -6.16
C GLU A 33 -11.35 6.72 -7.08
N ILE A 34 -10.14 6.98 -7.59
CA ILE A 34 -9.88 8.03 -8.59
C ILE A 34 -10.82 7.84 -9.77
N ARG A 35 -10.89 6.64 -10.34
CA ARG A 35 -11.79 6.36 -11.46
C ARG A 35 -13.24 6.70 -11.13
N ALA A 36 -13.71 6.34 -9.93
CA ALA A 36 -15.07 6.62 -9.50
C ALA A 36 -15.35 8.12 -9.32
N LEU A 37 -14.35 8.90 -8.87
CA LEU A 37 -14.44 10.36 -8.72
C LEU A 37 -14.54 11.09 -10.05
N TYR A 38 -13.88 10.58 -11.10
CA TYR A 38 -13.90 11.16 -12.44
C TYR A 38 -15.09 10.70 -13.31
N THR A 39 -16.02 9.89 -12.78
CA THR A 39 -17.22 9.48 -13.52
C THR A 39 -18.29 10.57 -13.48
N ASP A 40 -18.71 11.03 -14.66
CA ASP A 40 -19.82 11.98 -14.80
C ASP A 40 -21.12 11.43 -14.20
N GLY A 41 -21.76 12.21 -13.33
CA GLY A 41 -22.99 11.79 -12.62
C GLY A 41 -22.74 10.86 -11.43
N GLY A 42 -21.49 10.65 -11.02
CA GLY A 42 -21.09 9.88 -9.84
C GLY A 42 -20.80 8.40 -10.11
N PRO A 43 -20.39 7.63 -9.08
CA PRO A 43 -19.90 6.27 -9.28
C PRO A 43 -20.95 5.35 -9.88
N SER A 44 -20.60 4.60 -10.93
CA SER A 44 -21.46 3.57 -11.49
C SER A 44 -21.55 2.33 -10.58
N PRO A 45 -22.49 1.40 -10.80
CA PRO A 45 -22.49 0.12 -10.11
C PRO A 45 -21.21 -0.70 -10.31
N LEU A 46 -20.55 -0.55 -11.46
CA LEU A 46 -19.27 -1.20 -11.74
C LEU A 46 -18.13 -0.58 -10.95
N ASP A 47 -18.11 0.75 -10.78
CA ASP A 47 -17.08 1.43 -9.98
C ASP A 47 -17.17 1.03 -8.51
N ARG A 48 -18.39 0.95 -7.96
CA ARG A 48 -18.61 0.41 -6.61
C ARG A 48 -18.12 -1.03 -6.46
N ARG A 49 -18.24 -1.88 -7.50
CA ARG A 49 -17.72 -3.25 -7.50
C ARG A 49 -16.19 -3.28 -7.59
N ARG A 50 -15.57 -2.36 -8.33
CA ARG A 50 -14.11 -2.22 -8.42
C ARG A 50 -13.52 -1.84 -7.07
N ILE A 51 -14.07 -0.80 -6.43
CA ILE A 51 -13.66 -0.36 -5.09
C ILE A 51 -13.75 -1.52 -4.09
N ARG A 52 -14.92 -2.17 -3.99
CA ARG A 52 -15.06 -3.33 -3.08
C ARG A 52 -14.06 -4.45 -3.35
N ARG A 53 -13.77 -4.75 -4.62
CA ARG A 53 -12.76 -5.78 -4.94
C ARG A 53 -11.37 -5.35 -4.51
N ALA A 54 -11.01 -4.09 -4.70
CA ALA A 54 -9.72 -3.55 -4.30
C ALA A 54 -9.57 -3.51 -2.78
N GLU A 55 -10.60 -3.09 -2.02
CA GLU A 55 -10.63 -3.17 -0.55
C GLU A 55 -10.39 -4.61 -0.05
N GLN A 56 -11.09 -5.59 -0.63
CA GLN A 56 -10.87 -7.01 -0.30
C GLN A 56 -9.46 -7.49 -0.72
N GLY A 57 -8.86 -6.86 -1.74
CA GLY A 57 -7.47 -7.05 -2.12
C GLY A 57 -6.52 -6.62 -1.01
N VAL A 58 -6.64 -5.37 -0.56
CA VAL A 58 -5.86 -4.80 0.54
C VAL A 58 -5.95 -5.69 1.79
N MET A 59 -7.18 -6.06 2.21
CA MET A 59 -7.37 -6.88 3.42
C MET A 59 -6.69 -8.25 3.31
N ARG A 60 -6.75 -8.90 2.15
CA ARG A 60 -6.11 -10.20 1.92
C ARG A 60 -4.59 -10.09 1.92
N THR A 61 -4.05 -9.05 1.29
CA THR A 61 -2.61 -8.82 1.25
C THR A 61 -2.08 -8.45 2.63
N ALA A 62 -2.77 -7.58 3.37
CA ALA A 62 -2.44 -7.22 4.75
C ALA A 62 -2.42 -8.45 5.68
N ALA A 63 -3.38 -9.37 5.52
CA ALA A 63 -3.40 -10.62 6.28
C ALA A 63 -2.21 -11.55 5.96
N THR A 64 -1.63 -11.44 4.75
CA THR A 64 -0.47 -12.23 4.31
C THR A 64 0.85 -11.61 4.76
N VAL A 65 0.95 -10.27 4.72
CA VAL A 65 2.14 -9.52 5.16
C VAL A 65 2.27 -9.54 6.69
N GLY A 66 1.16 -9.61 7.43
CA GLY A 66 1.15 -9.58 8.90
C GLY A 66 1.34 -8.15 9.42
N SER A 67 0.28 -7.53 9.95
CA SER A 67 0.21 -6.10 10.32
C SER A 67 0.92 -5.77 11.64
N PRO A 68 1.36 -4.51 11.93
CA PRO A 68 1.33 -3.30 11.11
C PRO A 68 2.72 -2.79 10.72
N VAL A 69 2.73 -1.90 9.71
CA VAL A 69 3.76 -0.88 9.51
C VAL A 69 3.90 -0.09 10.82
N THR A 70 4.77 -0.56 11.70
CA THR A 70 5.38 0.34 12.68
C THR A 70 6.41 1.07 11.86
N SER A 71 6.13 2.33 11.51
CA SER A 71 7.15 3.32 11.14
C SER A 71 8.14 3.40 12.30
N THR A 72 9.02 2.40 12.41
CA THR A 72 10.10 2.34 13.36
C THR A 72 11.22 3.12 12.72
N ARG A 73 11.10 4.46 12.77
CA ARG A 73 12.18 5.44 12.74
C ARG A 73 11.57 6.85 12.76
N LEU A 74 10.84 7.15 13.84
CA LEU A 74 10.79 8.50 14.40
C LEU A 74 11.34 8.49 15.83
N ALA A 75 12.40 7.71 16.05
CA ALA A 75 13.16 7.66 17.28
C ALA A 75 14.67 7.59 16.95
N ALA A 76 15.25 8.75 16.67
CA ALA A 76 16.64 9.12 16.93
C ALA A 76 16.78 10.63 16.73
#